data_AF-A0A371G6T1-F1
#
_entry.id   AF-A0A371G6T1-F1
#
_cell.length_a   1.000
_cell.length_b   1.000
_cell.length_c   1.000
_cell.angle_alpha   90.00
_cell.angle_beta   90.00
_cell.angle_gamma   90.00
#
_symmetry.space_group_name_H-M   'P 1'
#
loop_
_entity.id
_entity.type
_entity.pdbx_description
1 polymer ?
#
loop_
_entity_poly.entity_id
_entity_poly.type
_entity_poly.pdbx_seq_one_letter_code
_entity_poly.pdbx_strand_id
1 'polypeptide(L)'
;MENKVSNSISVEQILDLLYAAGYVDATNSDALPSQKIAGFSSALNPPNSPCRDDDNVRGIDESLRLVGCPHPLRQSHVQDLDTEALFPVIQWLASHLPQNREHRVNEVCHAENTIEMDERRTSIETLSGNLDELNQRKMNVVKQLYILQERINKEGADSAVQKLVSLMMSLKDLEKRENYFQSNRDSKYSELQADISELERKIANDSDNKNLSDELHHSFSELIEKVNLIKKQLAARLRDIVALRRQIDDLPCQSELIQYECRLSELNAQIQGKHRQTRKYYATYNALLEIKELMLKETSLLNSIISQFQEAFSSSEGRIKLLNSMEGIVKGSQQVAKLERVRIGLKEEEKTRNDLKDRYAAAIGEQKRCYSLMKAFQFGDSIYIVC
;
A
#
# COMPACT_ATOMS: atom_id res chain seq x y z
N MET A 1 -98.35 5.74 48.29
CA MET A 1 -97.73 4.61 48.99
C MET A 1 -97.03 3.79 47.94
N GLU A 2 -95.71 3.98 47.88
CA GLU A 2 -94.77 3.23 47.08
C GLU A 2 -94.74 1.77 47.54
N ASN A 3 -94.60 0.83 46.60
CA ASN A 3 -93.94 -0.45 46.85
C ASN A 3 -93.08 -0.74 45.63
N LYS A 4 -91.84 -0.24 45.68
CA LYS A 4 -90.74 -0.61 44.80
C LYS A 4 -90.49 -2.12 44.95
N VAL A 5 -90.70 -2.87 43.88
CA VAL A 5 -90.14 -4.22 43.76
C VAL A 5 -88.67 -4.04 43.39
N SER A 6 -87.82 -4.02 44.41
CA SER A 6 -86.37 -4.02 44.23
C SER A 6 -85.93 -5.44 43.86
N ASN A 7 -85.58 -5.67 42.59
CA ASN A 7 -84.80 -6.84 42.19
C ASN A 7 -83.40 -6.70 42.81
N SER A 8 -83.13 -7.43 43.89
CA SER A 8 -81.79 -7.48 44.48
C SER A 8 -80.85 -8.27 43.58
N ILE A 9 -79.88 -7.61 42.96
CA ILE A 9 -78.79 -8.24 42.21
C ILE A 9 -77.92 -9.04 43.19
N SER A 10 -77.62 -10.30 42.89
CA SER A 10 -76.78 -11.14 43.76
C SER A 10 -75.31 -11.07 43.35
N VAL A 11 -74.40 -11.22 44.32
CA VAL A 11 -72.95 -11.24 44.12
C VAL A 11 -72.51 -12.37 43.17
N GLU A 12 -73.25 -13.48 43.12
CA GLU A 12 -72.99 -14.59 42.20
C GLU A 12 -73.17 -14.20 40.72
N GLN A 13 -74.17 -13.38 40.39
CA GLN A 13 -74.39 -12.92 39.01
C GLN A 13 -73.23 -12.06 38.51
N ILE A 14 -72.59 -11.31 39.40
CA ILE A 14 -71.42 -10.50 39.10
C ILE A 14 -70.19 -11.38 38.86
N LEU A 15 -70.01 -12.44 39.66
CA LEU A 15 -68.91 -13.39 39.48
C LEU A 15 -69.05 -14.21 38.18
N ASP A 16 -70.27 -14.60 37.80
CA ASP A 16 -70.53 -15.30 36.54
C ASP A 16 -70.23 -14.41 35.31
N LEU A 17 -70.57 -13.12 35.39
CA LEU A 17 -70.22 -12.15 34.34
C LEU A 17 -68.71 -11.92 34.22
N LEU A 18 -67.98 -11.91 35.34
CA LEU A 18 -66.52 -11.81 35.35
C LEU A 18 -65.87 -13.06 34.75
N TYR A 19 -66.41 -14.25 35.04
CA TYR A 19 -65.96 -15.48 34.42
C TYR A 19 -66.21 -15.49 32.90
N ALA A 20 -67.38 -15.04 32.46
CA ALA A 20 -67.71 -14.89 31.04
C ALA A 20 -66.79 -13.85 30.33
N ALA A 21 -66.31 -12.84 31.06
CA ALA A 21 -65.33 -11.87 30.58
C ALA A 21 -63.86 -12.40 30.58
N GLY A 22 -63.64 -13.65 31.00
CA GLY A 22 -62.34 -14.32 30.96
C GLY A 22 -61.49 -14.16 32.22
N TYR A 23 -62.07 -13.70 33.34
CA TYR A 23 -61.38 -13.63 34.63
C TYR A 23 -61.47 -14.97 35.37
N VAL A 24 -60.44 -15.79 35.23
CA VAL A 24 -60.38 -17.17 35.72
C VAL A 24 -60.43 -17.28 37.25
N ASP A 25 -59.94 -16.27 37.98
CA ASP A 25 -59.90 -16.29 39.45
C ASP A 25 -61.27 -16.07 40.11
N ALA A 26 -62.33 -15.74 39.35
CA ALA A 26 -63.69 -15.62 39.86
C ALA A 26 -64.24 -16.95 40.44
N THR A 27 -63.79 -18.09 39.92
CA THR A 27 -64.26 -19.43 40.33
C THR A 27 -63.46 -20.06 41.46
N ASN A 28 -62.43 -19.38 42.00
CA ASN A 28 -61.56 -19.96 43.03
C ASN A 28 -62.34 -20.21 44.34
N SER A 29 -62.45 -21.45 44.81
CA SER A 29 -63.29 -21.80 45.97
C SER A 29 -62.80 -21.22 47.30
N ASP A 30 -61.52 -20.84 47.36
CA ASP A 30 -60.82 -20.58 48.62
C ASP A 30 -60.74 -19.07 48.97
N ALA A 31 -61.22 -18.18 48.10
CA ALA A 31 -61.15 -16.72 48.28
C ALA A 31 -62.52 -16.09 48.58
N LEU A 32 -62.54 -15.08 49.47
CA LEU A 32 -63.76 -14.32 49.75
C LEU A 32 -64.25 -13.56 48.49
N PRO A 33 -65.56 -13.39 48.28
CA PRO A 33 -66.09 -12.65 47.12
C PRO A 33 -65.50 -11.24 46.94
N SER A 34 -65.18 -10.52 48.03
CA SER A 34 -64.47 -9.22 47.99
C SER A 34 -63.07 -9.32 47.38
N GLN A 35 -62.34 -10.38 47.69
CA GLN A 35 -60.98 -10.61 47.20
C GLN A 35 -60.96 -10.98 45.72
N LYS A 36 -61.98 -11.73 45.26
CA LYS A 36 -62.14 -12.07 43.84
C LYS A 36 -62.38 -10.83 42.98
N ILE A 37 -63.23 -9.91 43.45
CA ILE A 37 -63.54 -8.67 42.73
C ILE A 37 -62.36 -7.68 42.83
N ALA A 38 -61.64 -7.64 43.96
CA ALA A 38 -60.43 -6.84 44.09
C ALA A 38 -59.29 -7.33 43.19
N GLY A 39 -59.12 -8.66 43.02
CA GLY A 39 -58.14 -9.24 42.10
C GLY A 39 -58.39 -8.86 40.64
N PHE A 40 -59.65 -8.76 40.23
CA PHE A 40 -60.02 -8.29 38.89
C PHE A 40 -59.54 -6.85 38.63
N SER A 41 -59.63 -5.98 39.65
CA SER A 41 -59.10 -4.62 39.55
C SER A 41 -57.60 -4.59 39.26
N SER A 42 -56.82 -5.52 39.83
CA SER A 42 -55.38 -5.61 39.57
C SER A 42 -55.08 -6.14 38.16
N ALA A 43 -55.95 -6.98 37.61
CA ALA A 43 -55.81 -7.58 36.29
C ALA A 43 -56.19 -6.65 35.12
N LEU A 44 -56.92 -5.55 35.38
CA LEU A 44 -57.22 -4.49 34.41
C LEU A 44 -56.01 -3.62 34.05
N ASN A 45 -54.90 -3.74 34.78
CA ASN A 45 -53.66 -3.06 34.43
C ASN A 45 -52.96 -3.78 33.25
N PRO A 46 -52.58 -3.07 32.18
CA PRO A 46 -51.97 -3.70 31.02
C PRO A 46 -50.62 -4.35 31.39
N PRO A 47 -50.29 -5.54 30.84
CA PRO A 47 -49.08 -6.29 31.19
C PRO A 47 -47.76 -5.58 30.79
N ASN A 48 -47.82 -4.44 30.10
CA ASN A 48 -46.66 -3.72 29.58
C ASN A 48 -46.49 -2.32 30.20
N SER A 49 -46.60 -2.21 31.53
CA SER A 49 -46.05 -1.06 32.28
C SER A 49 -44.74 -1.48 32.95
N PRO A 50 -43.58 -0.98 32.52
CA PRO A 50 -42.29 -1.40 33.03
C PRO A 50 -41.97 -0.63 34.32
N CYS A 51 -42.67 -0.93 35.41
CA CYS A 51 -42.28 -0.51 36.77
C CYS A 51 -43.03 -1.40 37.78
N ARG A 52 -42.38 -2.47 38.24
CA ARG A 52 -42.72 -3.12 39.51
C ARG A 52 -42.03 -2.33 40.62
N ASP A 53 -42.61 -1.20 40.98
CA ASP A 53 -42.29 -0.48 42.22
C ASP A 53 -43.52 -0.54 43.13
N ASP A 54 -43.29 -0.96 44.38
CA ASP A 54 -44.27 -1.47 45.35
C ASP A 54 -45.26 -0.44 45.93
N ASP A 55 -45.33 0.79 45.43
CA ASP A 55 -46.06 1.89 46.10
C ASP A 55 -47.09 2.65 45.26
N ASN A 56 -47.38 2.23 44.02
CA ASN A 56 -48.35 2.94 43.18
C ASN A 56 -49.45 2.03 42.62
N VAL A 57 -50.36 1.61 43.51
CA VAL A 57 -51.66 1.06 43.11
C VAL A 57 -52.44 2.19 42.44
N ARG A 58 -52.31 2.30 41.11
CA ARG A 58 -53.10 3.23 40.30
C ARG A 58 -54.58 2.99 40.64
N GLY A 59 -55.28 4.05 41.05
CA GLY A 59 -56.65 3.93 41.57
C GLY A 59 -57.58 3.35 40.51
N ILE A 60 -58.51 2.49 40.93
CA ILE A 60 -59.47 1.79 40.06
C ILE A 60 -60.20 2.77 39.11
N ASP A 61 -60.49 3.98 39.58
CA ASP A 61 -61.12 5.07 38.80
C ASP A 61 -60.26 5.50 37.59
N GLU A 62 -58.94 5.56 37.75
CA GLU A 62 -58.03 6.02 36.70
C GLU A 62 -57.82 4.96 35.60
N SER A 63 -57.75 3.68 35.98
CA SER A 63 -57.70 2.58 35.01
C SER A 63 -59.01 2.45 34.24
N LEU A 64 -60.17 2.68 34.87
CA LEU A 64 -61.47 2.69 34.17
C LEU A 64 -61.61 3.89 33.21
N ARG A 65 -61.03 5.06 33.54
CA ARG A 65 -60.97 6.22 32.62
C ARG A 65 -60.11 5.97 31.40
N LEU A 66 -58.97 5.29 31.56
CA LEU A 66 -58.09 4.94 30.43
C LEU A 66 -58.77 3.98 29.45
N VAL A 67 -59.63 3.09 29.96
CA VAL A 67 -60.42 2.17 29.13
C VAL A 67 -61.68 2.85 28.57
N GLY A 68 -62.07 4.02 29.09
CA GLY A 68 -63.20 4.82 28.62
C GLY A 68 -64.56 4.45 29.23
N CYS A 69 -64.57 3.81 30.41
CA CYS A 69 -65.80 3.39 31.06
C CYS A 69 -66.62 4.60 31.56
N PRO A 70 -67.93 4.70 31.23
CA PRO A 70 -68.78 5.82 31.64
C PRO A 70 -69.29 5.74 33.10
N HIS A 71 -69.02 4.63 33.81
CA HIS A 71 -69.54 4.37 35.15
C HIS A 71 -68.46 4.54 36.23
N PRO A 72 -68.67 5.40 37.26
CA PRO A 72 -67.68 5.65 38.29
C PRO A 72 -67.63 4.53 39.32
N LEU A 73 -66.45 3.95 39.54
CA LEU A 73 -66.21 2.95 40.57
C LEU A 73 -65.13 3.41 41.54
N ARG A 74 -65.43 3.46 42.83
CA ARG A 74 -64.48 3.78 43.90
C ARG A 74 -64.03 2.50 44.62
N GLN A 75 -62.83 2.54 45.18
CA GLN A 75 -62.27 1.41 45.94
C GLN A 75 -63.13 0.98 47.13
N SER A 76 -63.85 1.91 47.76
CA SER A 76 -64.82 1.63 48.81
C SER A 76 -65.98 0.73 48.33
N HIS A 77 -66.49 0.95 47.12
CA HIS A 77 -67.59 0.14 46.55
C HIS A 77 -67.17 -1.32 46.28
N VAL A 78 -65.88 -1.56 46.07
CA VAL A 78 -65.31 -2.91 45.90
C VAL A 78 -65.16 -3.62 47.25
N GLN A 79 -64.76 -2.89 48.30
CA GLN A 79 -64.62 -3.44 49.65
C GLN A 79 -65.97 -3.76 50.31
N ASP A 80 -66.97 -2.90 50.09
CA ASP A 80 -68.31 -3.00 50.67
C ASP A 80 -69.26 -3.93 49.88
N LEU A 81 -68.80 -4.53 48.78
CA LEU A 81 -69.61 -5.34 47.85
C LEU A 81 -70.90 -4.65 47.43
N ASP A 82 -70.79 -3.39 47.01
CA ASP A 82 -71.93 -2.64 46.51
C ASP A 82 -72.34 -3.16 45.12
N THR A 83 -73.29 -4.09 45.11
CA THR A 83 -73.80 -4.75 43.90
C THR A 83 -74.47 -3.77 42.92
N GLU A 84 -74.98 -2.63 43.40
CA GLU A 84 -75.60 -1.61 42.53
C GLU A 84 -74.54 -0.80 41.74
N ALA A 85 -73.36 -0.58 42.32
CA ALA A 85 -72.27 0.13 41.68
C ALA A 85 -71.37 -0.77 40.81
N LEU A 86 -71.20 -2.04 41.20
CA LEU A 86 -70.31 -2.99 40.52
C LEU A 86 -70.88 -3.54 39.20
N PHE A 87 -72.19 -3.80 39.17
CA PHE A 87 -72.83 -4.48 38.05
C PHE A 87 -72.71 -3.73 36.70
N PRO A 88 -72.97 -2.40 36.62
CA PRO A 88 -72.87 -1.67 35.34
C PRO A 88 -71.46 -1.64 34.76
N VAL A 89 -70.44 -1.54 35.63
CA VAL A 89 -69.02 -1.49 35.22
C VAL A 89 -68.59 -2.84 34.64
N ILE A 90 -68.97 -3.93 35.31
CA ILE A 90 -68.60 -5.29 34.90
C ILE A 90 -69.36 -5.71 33.63
N GLN A 91 -70.64 -5.35 33.51
CA GLN A 91 -71.41 -5.56 32.29
C GLN A 91 -70.83 -4.78 31.10
N TRP A 92 -70.38 -3.54 31.31
CA TRP A 92 -69.73 -2.75 30.27
C TRP A 92 -68.40 -3.37 29.83
N LEU A 93 -67.53 -3.75 30.78
CA LEU A 93 -66.24 -4.38 30.49
C LEU A 93 -66.39 -5.71 29.74
N ALA A 94 -67.34 -6.56 30.14
CA ALA A 94 -67.62 -7.84 29.48
C ALA A 94 -67.99 -7.66 28.00
N SER A 95 -68.65 -6.55 27.65
CA SER A 95 -69.05 -6.25 26.27
C SER A 95 -67.94 -5.61 25.41
N HIS A 96 -67.00 -4.86 26.01
CA HIS A 96 -66.02 -4.05 25.28
C HIS A 96 -64.59 -4.65 25.22
N LEU A 97 -64.24 -5.61 26.09
CA LEU A 97 -62.91 -6.23 26.12
C LEU A 97 -62.58 -7.19 24.94
N PRO A 98 -63.52 -7.99 24.38
CA PRO A 98 -63.20 -8.91 23.28
C PRO A 98 -62.73 -8.18 22.01
N GLN A 99 -63.33 -7.02 21.70
CA GLN A 99 -63.12 -6.30 20.44
C GLN A 99 -61.76 -5.59 20.36
N ASN A 100 -61.22 -5.18 21.52
CA ASN A 100 -59.92 -4.51 21.62
C ASN A 100 -58.71 -5.47 21.63
N ARG A 101 -58.93 -6.78 21.88
CA ARG A 101 -57.84 -7.76 22.00
C ARG A 101 -57.38 -8.31 20.65
N GLU A 102 -58.30 -8.55 19.71
CA GLU A 102 -57.97 -9.03 18.35
C GLU A 102 -57.27 -7.97 17.49
N HIS A 103 -57.67 -6.70 17.58
CA HIS A 103 -57.03 -5.62 16.81
C HIS A 103 -55.58 -5.36 17.25
N ARG A 104 -55.30 -5.39 18.57
CA ARG A 104 -53.97 -5.12 19.10
C ARG A 104 -52.95 -6.23 18.82
N VAL A 105 -53.38 -7.49 18.79
CA VAL A 105 -52.46 -8.62 18.53
C VAL A 105 -52.06 -8.66 17.05
N ASN A 106 -52.98 -8.42 16.12
CA ASN A 106 -52.66 -8.37 14.70
C ASN A 106 -51.74 -7.18 14.34
N GLU A 107 -51.98 -5.99 14.92
CA GLU A 107 -51.13 -4.82 14.69
C GLU A 107 -49.69 -5.01 15.20
N VAL A 108 -49.52 -5.62 16.38
CA VAL A 108 -48.19 -5.88 16.98
C VAL A 108 -47.44 -6.97 16.22
N CYS A 109 -48.09 -8.09 15.87
CA CYS A 109 -47.45 -9.15 15.09
C CYS A 109 -47.08 -8.70 13.66
N HIS A 110 -47.86 -7.81 13.04
CA HIS A 110 -47.47 -7.21 11.77
C HIS A 110 -46.31 -6.22 11.94
N ALA A 111 -46.32 -5.40 13.00
CA ALA A 111 -45.24 -4.46 13.28
C ALA A 111 -43.90 -5.15 13.56
N GLU A 112 -43.86 -6.18 14.41
CA GLU A 112 -42.62 -6.90 14.74
C GLU A 112 -42.00 -7.60 13.51
N ASN A 113 -42.82 -8.26 12.69
CA ASN A 113 -42.34 -8.87 11.45
C ASN A 113 -41.85 -7.83 10.42
N THR A 114 -42.47 -6.65 10.38
CA THR A 114 -41.99 -5.56 9.50
C THR A 114 -40.67 -4.96 9.96
N ILE A 115 -40.44 -4.83 11.27
CA ILE A 115 -39.21 -4.29 11.84
C ILE A 115 -38.05 -5.26 11.60
N GLU A 116 -38.22 -6.56 11.85
CA GLU A 116 -37.15 -7.56 11.62
C GLU A 116 -36.78 -7.69 10.13
N MET A 117 -37.77 -7.57 9.24
CA MET A 117 -37.52 -7.54 7.79
C MET A 117 -36.80 -6.27 7.34
N ASP A 118 -37.04 -5.13 7.99
CA ASP A 118 -36.37 -3.87 7.67
C ASP A 118 -34.92 -3.84 8.20
N GLU A 119 -34.66 -4.41 9.39
CA GLU A 119 -33.31 -4.60 9.94
C GLU A 119 -32.45 -5.54 9.07
N ARG A 120 -33.04 -6.63 8.56
CA ARG A 120 -32.34 -7.49 7.58
C ARG A 120 -32.16 -6.81 6.24
N ARG A 121 -33.15 -6.04 5.76
CA ARG A 121 -33.06 -5.28 4.50
C ARG A 121 -31.95 -4.25 4.56
N THR A 122 -31.87 -3.47 5.65
CA THR A 122 -30.78 -2.51 5.88
C THR A 122 -29.42 -3.19 6.01
N SER A 123 -29.33 -4.35 6.68
CA SER A 123 -28.10 -5.15 6.74
C SER A 123 -27.66 -5.68 5.36
N ILE A 124 -28.61 -6.09 4.52
CA ILE A 124 -28.33 -6.53 3.14
C ILE A 124 -27.90 -5.34 2.26
N GLU A 125 -28.57 -4.19 2.38
CA GLU A 125 -28.24 -2.96 1.64
C GLU A 125 -26.85 -2.42 2.02
N THR A 126 -26.47 -2.47 3.30
CA THR A 126 -25.12 -2.08 3.73
C THR A 126 -24.05 -3.05 3.23
N LEU A 127 -24.32 -4.37 3.25
CA LEU A 127 -23.41 -5.36 2.68
C LEU A 127 -23.29 -5.24 1.15
N SER A 128 -24.39 -4.97 0.44
CA SER A 128 -24.35 -4.74 -1.01
C SER A 128 -23.59 -3.45 -1.35
N GLY A 129 -23.79 -2.38 -0.58
CA GLY A 129 -23.03 -1.14 -0.74
C GLY A 129 -21.52 -1.35 -0.54
N ASN A 130 -21.12 -2.11 0.48
CA ASN A 130 -19.71 -2.46 0.71
C ASN A 130 -19.13 -3.32 -0.43
N LEU A 131 -19.92 -4.26 -0.96
CA LEU A 131 -19.52 -5.09 -2.09
C LEU A 131 -19.33 -4.27 -3.38
N ASP A 132 -20.24 -3.32 -3.63
CA ASP A 132 -20.15 -2.40 -4.77
C ASP A 132 -18.94 -1.47 -4.65
N GLU A 133 -18.65 -0.97 -3.45
CA GLU A 133 -17.45 -0.17 -3.21
C GLU A 133 -16.17 -0.98 -3.42
N LEU A 134 -16.12 -2.22 -2.93
CA LEU A 134 -14.99 -3.13 -3.15
C LEU A 134 -14.80 -3.42 -4.64
N ASN A 135 -15.89 -3.67 -5.38
CA ASN A 135 -15.88 -3.90 -6.81
C ASN A 135 -15.39 -2.66 -7.58
N GLN A 136 -15.80 -1.46 -7.16
CA GLN A 136 -15.35 -0.21 -7.76
C GLN A 136 -13.85 0.02 -7.54
N ARG A 137 -13.35 -0.26 -6.33
CA ARG A 137 -11.90 -0.20 -6.01
C ARG A 137 -11.11 -1.22 -6.83
N LYS A 138 -11.60 -2.45 -6.94
CA LYS A 138 -11.00 -3.51 -7.78
C LYS A 138 -10.93 -3.06 -9.25
N MET A 139 -12.01 -2.50 -9.78
CA MET A 139 -12.06 -2.01 -11.15
C MET A 139 -11.06 -0.85 -11.38
N ASN A 140 -10.91 0.06 -10.42
CA ASN A 140 -9.91 1.13 -10.51
C ASN A 140 -8.49 0.55 -10.56
N VAL A 141 -8.15 -0.38 -9.66
CA VAL A 141 -6.83 -1.02 -9.63
C VAL A 141 -6.54 -1.75 -10.95
N VAL A 142 -7.51 -2.48 -11.51
CA VAL A 142 -7.36 -3.17 -12.80
C VAL A 142 -7.09 -2.18 -13.93
N LYS A 143 -7.80 -1.04 -13.97
CA LYS A 143 -7.55 0.03 -14.95
C LYS A 143 -6.13 0.60 -14.83
N GLN A 144 -5.67 0.85 -13.61
CA GLN A 144 -4.30 1.35 -13.37
C GLN A 144 -3.25 0.32 -13.80
N LEU A 145 -3.45 -0.96 -13.49
CA LEU A 145 -2.56 -2.04 -13.92
C LEU A 145 -2.49 -2.15 -15.44
N TYR A 146 -3.61 -1.99 -16.15
CA TYR A 146 -3.65 -2.01 -17.61
C TYR A 146 -2.82 -0.85 -18.20
N ILE A 147 -2.98 0.37 -17.69
CA ILE A 147 -2.20 1.54 -18.14
C ILE A 147 -0.70 1.33 -17.91
N LEU A 148 -0.34 0.78 -16.74
CA LEU A 148 1.06 0.46 -16.43
C LEU A 148 1.63 -0.59 -17.39
N GLN A 149 0.88 -1.65 -17.68
CA GLN A 149 1.31 -2.70 -18.59
C GLN A 149 1.47 -2.20 -20.03
N GLU A 150 0.60 -1.30 -20.49
CA GLU A 150 0.75 -0.65 -21.79
C GLU A 150 2.01 0.22 -21.88
N ARG A 151 2.35 0.95 -20.80
CA ARG A 151 3.59 1.73 -20.72
C ARG A 151 4.83 0.85 -20.76
N ILE A 152 4.83 -0.25 -20.00
CA ILE A 152 5.94 -1.22 -19.95
C ILE A 152 6.18 -1.84 -21.34
N ASN A 153 5.11 -2.15 -22.07
CA ASN A 153 5.20 -2.69 -23.44
C ASN A 153 5.76 -1.66 -24.43
N LYS A 154 5.37 -0.38 -24.32
CA LYS A 154 5.90 0.71 -25.15
C LYS A 154 7.40 0.93 -24.94
N GLU A 155 7.89 0.74 -23.71
CA GLU A 155 9.29 0.91 -23.32
C GLU A 155 10.14 -0.36 -23.54
N GLY A 156 9.53 -1.49 -23.95
CA GLY A 156 10.24 -2.75 -24.24
C GLY A 156 10.81 -3.46 -23.00
N ALA A 157 10.35 -3.11 -21.80
CA ALA A 157 10.91 -3.56 -20.52
C ALA A 157 10.19 -4.77 -19.89
N ASP A 158 9.24 -5.40 -20.59
CA ASP A 158 8.36 -6.45 -20.07
C ASP A 158 9.12 -7.62 -19.43
N SER A 159 10.19 -8.09 -20.07
CA SER A 159 11.03 -9.18 -19.52
C SER A 159 11.76 -8.82 -18.21
N ALA A 160 12.14 -7.55 -18.03
CA ALA A 160 12.78 -7.06 -16.81
C ALA A 160 11.75 -6.87 -15.69
N VAL A 161 10.57 -6.34 -16.02
CA VAL A 161 9.47 -6.17 -15.06
C VAL A 161 8.96 -7.52 -14.58
N GLN A 162 8.80 -8.52 -15.45
CA GLN A 162 8.39 -9.87 -15.04
C GLN A 162 9.38 -10.51 -14.06
N LYS A 163 10.69 -10.34 -14.28
CA LYS A 163 11.71 -10.77 -13.32
C LYS A 163 11.55 -10.04 -11.99
N LEU A 164 11.36 -8.72 -12.01
CA LEU A 164 11.20 -7.91 -10.80
C LEU A 164 9.93 -8.28 -10.03
N VAL A 165 8.82 -8.55 -10.72
CA VAL A 165 7.58 -9.05 -10.13
C VAL A 165 7.78 -10.42 -9.50
N SER A 166 8.48 -11.35 -10.16
CA SER A 166 8.80 -12.66 -9.57
C SER A 166 9.65 -12.55 -8.30
N LEU A 167 10.65 -11.64 -8.31
CA LEU A 167 11.50 -11.40 -7.16
C LEU A 167 10.71 -10.75 -6.03
N MET A 168 9.84 -9.78 -6.34
CA MET A 168 9.00 -9.10 -5.36
C MET A 168 7.99 -10.06 -4.71
N MET A 169 7.38 -10.97 -5.49
CA MET A 169 6.54 -12.04 -4.93
C MET A 169 7.35 -12.94 -4.00
N SER A 170 8.56 -13.36 -4.41
CA SER A 170 9.42 -14.19 -3.56
C SER A 170 9.84 -13.48 -2.26
N LEU A 171 10.10 -12.16 -2.31
CA LEU A 171 10.40 -11.34 -1.14
C LEU A 171 9.20 -11.24 -0.19
N LYS A 172 7.99 -11.02 -0.72
CA LYS A 172 6.76 -11.00 0.08
C LYS A 172 6.48 -12.34 0.75
N ASP A 173 6.77 -13.45 0.07
CA ASP A 173 6.63 -14.78 0.65
C ASP A 173 7.69 -15.09 1.72
N LEU A 174 8.89 -14.54 1.58
CA LEU A 174 9.94 -14.62 2.61
C LEU A 174 9.58 -13.76 3.83
N GLU A 175 9.09 -12.54 3.63
CA GLU A 175 8.63 -11.64 4.69
C GLU A 175 7.50 -12.28 5.51
N LYS A 176 6.50 -12.90 4.85
CA LYS A 176 5.45 -13.66 5.53
C LYS A 176 6.01 -14.82 6.34
N ARG A 177 6.98 -15.55 5.77
CA ARG A 177 7.63 -16.67 6.48
C ARG A 177 8.40 -16.17 7.69
N GLU A 178 9.15 -15.08 7.58
CA GLU A 178 9.88 -14.47 8.68
C GLU A 178 8.94 -14.04 9.82
N ASN A 179 7.85 -13.35 9.49
CA ASN A 179 6.82 -12.96 10.46
C ASN A 179 6.19 -14.18 11.14
N TYR A 180 5.87 -15.23 10.39
CA TYR A 180 5.37 -16.49 10.95
C TYR A 180 6.41 -17.15 11.90
N PHE A 181 7.67 -17.22 11.48
CA PHE A 181 8.75 -17.74 12.32
C PHE A 181 8.93 -16.92 13.60
N GLN A 182 8.83 -15.60 13.51
CA GLN A 182 8.92 -14.68 14.64
C GLN A 182 7.79 -14.91 15.65
N SER A 183 6.53 -14.96 15.18
CA SER A 183 5.39 -15.26 16.05
C SER A 183 5.49 -16.66 16.68
N ASN A 184 5.91 -17.67 15.91
CA ASN A 184 6.11 -19.02 16.42
C ASN A 184 7.23 -19.09 17.46
N ARG A 185 8.33 -18.34 17.24
CA ARG A 185 9.44 -18.23 18.20
C ARG A 185 8.98 -17.61 19.51
N ASP A 186 8.23 -16.51 19.44
CA ASP A 186 7.76 -15.80 20.62
C ASP A 186 6.75 -16.66 21.41
N SER A 187 5.85 -17.37 20.72
CA SER A 187 4.94 -18.35 21.34
C SER A 187 5.69 -19.51 22.03
N LYS A 188 6.69 -20.10 21.35
CA LYS A 188 7.49 -21.19 21.92
C LYS A 188 8.34 -20.74 23.10
N TYR A 189 8.82 -19.51 23.06
CA TYR A 189 9.55 -18.91 24.18
C TYR A 189 8.65 -18.76 25.41
N SER A 190 7.42 -18.25 25.23
CA SER A 190 6.45 -18.15 26.34
C SER A 190 6.07 -19.51 26.93
N GLU A 191 5.88 -20.54 26.09
CA GLU A 191 5.59 -21.92 26.52
C GLU A 191 6.73 -22.48 27.38
N LEU A 192 7.97 -22.43 26.87
CA LEU A 192 9.14 -22.90 27.60
C LEU A 192 9.38 -22.11 28.90
N GLN A 193 9.10 -20.81 28.91
CA GLN A 193 9.22 -20.01 30.11
C GLN A 193 8.18 -20.38 31.17
N ALA A 194 6.96 -20.72 30.76
CA ALA A 194 5.94 -21.24 31.67
C ALA A 194 6.35 -22.61 32.24
N ASP A 195 6.90 -23.50 31.41
CA ASP A 195 7.41 -24.81 31.83
C ASP A 195 8.55 -24.66 32.84
N ILE A 196 9.49 -23.74 32.60
CA ILE A 196 10.59 -23.43 33.54
C ILE A 196 10.02 -22.97 34.88
N SER A 197 9.08 -22.01 34.88
CA SER A 197 8.47 -21.52 36.12
C SER A 197 7.65 -22.60 36.85
N GLU A 198 7.07 -23.56 36.14
CA GLU A 198 6.42 -24.73 36.74
C GLU A 198 7.41 -25.70 37.36
N LEU A 199 8.52 -25.98 36.68
CA LEU A 199 9.59 -26.83 37.20
C LEU A 199 10.27 -26.20 38.42
N GLU A 200 10.54 -24.89 38.39
CA GLU A 200 11.07 -24.15 39.55
C GLU A 200 10.12 -24.27 40.76
N ARG A 201 8.81 -24.19 40.54
CA ARG A 201 7.79 -24.39 41.58
C ARG A 201 7.77 -25.82 42.12
N LYS A 202 7.95 -26.82 41.25
CA LYS A 202 8.02 -28.24 41.64
C LYS A 202 9.28 -28.54 42.44
N ILE A 203 10.43 -28.00 42.03
CA ILE A 203 11.71 -28.12 42.75
C ILE A 203 11.63 -27.46 44.13
N ALA A 204 10.93 -26.33 44.26
CA ALA A 204 10.71 -25.69 45.55
C ALA A 204 9.80 -26.50 46.50
N ASN A 205 8.96 -27.40 45.97
CA ASN A 205 7.94 -28.12 46.72
C ASN A 205 8.29 -29.60 47.01
N ASP A 206 9.25 -30.21 46.32
CA ASP A 206 9.51 -31.67 46.39
C ASP A 206 11.03 -31.94 46.53
N SER A 207 11.49 -32.20 47.76
CA SER A 207 12.94 -32.26 48.08
C SER A 207 13.58 -33.65 48.09
N ASP A 208 12.83 -34.76 48.09
CA ASP A 208 13.43 -36.08 48.43
C ASP A 208 12.88 -37.27 47.62
N ASN A 209 13.22 -37.38 46.33
CA ASN A 209 12.99 -38.63 45.60
C ASN A 209 14.12 -38.98 44.60
N LYS A 210 14.97 -39.96 44.95
CA LYS A 210 16.18 -40.34 44.19
C LYS A 210 15.92 -40.94 42.80
N ASN A 211 14.81 -41.64 42.59
CA ASN A 211 14.50 -42.27 41.29
C ASN A 211 14.02 -41.25 40.24
N LEU A 212 13.47 -40.10 40.68
CA LEU A 212 13.09 -38.99 39.79
C LEU A 212 14.34 -38.33 39.18
N SER A 213 15.46 -38.34 39.91
CA SER A 213 16.72 -37.72 39.50
C SER A 213 17.28 -38.37 38.23
N ASP A 214 17.27 -39.70 38.14
CA ASP A 214 17.91 -40.42 37.02
C ASP A 214 17.13 -40.27 35.70
N GLU A 215 15.80 -40.32 35.74
CA GLU A 215 14.91 -40.03 34.59
C GLU A 215 15.05 -38.57 34.14
N LEU A 216 15.12 -37.63 35.09
CA LEU A 216 15.34 -36.22 34.82
C LEU A 216 16.74 -35.99 34.21
N HIS A 217 17.78 -36.63 34.71
CA HIS A 217 19.13 -36.56 34.14
C HIS A 217 19.18 -37.11 32.71
N HIS A 218 18.45 -38.20 32.42
CA HIS A 218 18.37 -38.73 31.06
C HIS A 218 17.67 -37.75 30.12
N SER A 219 16.52 -37.19 30.52
CA SER A 219 15.77 -36.20 29.73
C SER A 219 16.57 -34.90 29.50
N PHE A 220 17.32 -34.45 30.51
CA PHE A 220 18.19 -33.28 30.41
C PHE A 220 19.36 -33.52 29.45
N SER A 221 19.95 -34.72 29.51
CA SER A 221 20.98 -35.15 28.57
C SER A 221 20.45 -35.17 27.13
N GLU A 222 19.26 -35.71 26.89
CA GLU A 222 18.62 -35.70 25.57
C GLU A 222 18.34 -34.26 25.07
N LEU A 223 17.92 -33.36 25.96
CA LEU A 223 17.69 -31.95 25.63
C LEU A 223 19.01 -31.23 25.29
N ILE A 224 20.09 -31.50 26.02
CA ILE A 224 21.43 -30.97 25.72
C ILE A 224 21.88 -31.41 24.32
N GLU A 225 21.70 -32.68 23.98
CA GLU A 225 22.04 -33.20 22.65
C GLU A 225 21.20 -32.53 21.55
N LYS A 226 19.89 -32.32 21.77
CA LYS A 226 19.03 -31.56 20.85
C LYS A 226 19.51 -30.11 20.68
N VAL A 227 19.87 -29.43 21.76
CA VAL A 227 20.41 -28.06 21.73
C VAL A 227 21.74 -28.02 20.98
N ASN A 228 22.64 -28.98 21.22
CA ASN A 228 23.92 -29.08 20.52
C ASN A 228 23.73 -29.32 19.02
N LEU A 229 22.77 -30.15 18.63
CA LEU A 229 22.39 -30.36 17.24
C LEU A 229 21.89 -29.07 16.58
N ILE A 230 21.00 -28.33 17.22
CA ILE A 230 20.47 -27.04 16.72
C ILE A 230 21.60 -26.01 16.63
N LYS A 231 22.48 -25.90 17.63
CA LYS A 231 23.65 -25.04 17.60
C LYS A 231 24.57 -25.36 16.42
N LYS A 232 24.77 -26.64 16.10
CA LYS A 232 25.56 -27.08 14.94
C LYS A 232 24.91 -26.67 13.62
N GLN A 233 23.59 -26.78 13.50
CA GLN A 233 22.83 -26.33 12.32
C GLN A 233 22.89 -24.80 12.17
N LEU A 234 22.72 -24.05 13.26
CA LEU A 234 22.85 -22.59 13.26
C LEU A 234 24.26 -22.16 12.85
N ALA A 235 25.30 -22.81 13.38
CA ALA A 235 26.68 -22.54 12.99
C ALA A 235 26.92 -22.80 11.50
N ALA A 236 26.28 -23.82 10.92
CA ALA A 236 26.33 -24.04 9.47
C ALA A 236 25.67 -22.89 8.69
N ARG A 237 24.47 -22.46 9.09
CA ARG A 237 23.78 -21.32 8.46
C ARG A 237 24.56 -20.02 8.59
N LEU A 238 25.19 -19.75 9.72
CA LEU A 238 26.03 -18.56 9.91
C LEU A 238 27.24 -18.58 8.98
N ARG A 239 27.87 -19.75 8.76
CA ARG A 239 28.95 -19.87 7.76
C ARG A 239 28.45 -19.57 6.35
N ASP A 240 27.26 -20.05 5.99
CA ASP A 240 26.64 -19.75 4.69
C ASP A 240 26.38 -18.24 4.52
N ILE A 241 25.84 -17.57 5.55
CA ILE A 241 25.60 -16.12 5.53
C ILE A 241 26.91 -15.34 5.37
N VAL A 242 27.97 -15.73 6.10
CA VAL A 242 29.28 -15.08 5.97
C VAL A 242 29.88 -15.31 4.59
N ALA A 243 29.70 -16.50 4.00
CA ALA A 243 30.14 -16.76 2.63
C ALA A 243 29.39 -15.88 1.61
N LEU A 244 28.08 -15.72 1.75
CA LEU A 244 27.28 -14.81 0.91
C LEU A 244 27.71 -13.34 1.09
N ARG A 245 27.98 -12.90 2.33
CA ARG A 245 28.49 -11.54 2.58
C ARG A 245 29.82 -11.29 1.89
N ARG A 246 30.77 -12.24 1.96
CA ARG A 246 32.03 -12.14 1.21
C ARG A 246 31.81 -12.03 -0.29
N GLN A 247 30.90 -12.83 -0.84
CA GLN A 247 30.55 -12.73 -2.26
C GLN A 247 29.96 -11.36 -2.62
N ILE A 248 29.19 -10.74 -1.72
CA ILE A 248 28.65 -9.39 -1.90
C ILE A 248 29.78 -8.35 -1.82
N ASP A 249 30.67 -8.48 -0.85
CA ASP A 249 31.82 -7.58 -0.67
C ASP A 249 32.83 -7.69 -1.83
N ASP A 250 32.89 -8.83 -2.53
CA ASP A 250 33.68 -9.01 -3.76
C ASP A 250 33.12 -8.21 -4.96
N LEU A 251 31.88 -7.72 -4.90
CA LEU A 251 31.35 -6.83 -5.94
C LEU A 251 31.80 -5.38 -5.68
N PRO A 252 32.27 -4.67 -6.72
CA PRO A 252 32.69 -3.29 -6.56
C PRO A 252 31.51 -2.42 -6.12
N CYS A 253 31.72 -1.67 -5.05
CA CYS A 253 30.73 -0.75 -4.53
C CYS A 253 30.57 0.46 -5.45
N GLN A 254 29.48 1.22 -5.27
CA GLN A 254 29.18 2.41 -6.08
C GLN A 254 30.35 3.41 -6.09
N SER A 255 31.06 3.58 -4.97
CA SER A 255 32.23 4.45 -4.92
C SER A 255 33.42 3.92 -5.72
N GLU A 256 33.64 2.61 -5.76
CA GLU A 256 34.71 2.00 -6.58
C GLU A 256 34.39 2.12 -8.07
N LEU A 257 33.13 1.93 -8.46
CA LEU A 257 32.69 2.15 -9.84
C LEU A 257 32.95 3.59 -10.29
N ILE A 258 32.63 4.58 -9.45
CA ILE A 258 32.91 6.00 -9.74
C ILE A 258 34.44 6.24 -9.83
N GLN A 259 35.24 5.63 -8.95
CA GLN A 259 36.69 5.73 -9.04
C GLN A 259 37.23 5.13 -10.35
N TYR A 260 36.72 3.98 -10.78
CA TYR A 260 37.09 3.37 -12.06
C TYR A 260 36.66 4.23 -13.25
N GLU A 261 35.47 4.83 -13.22
CA GLU A 261 35.01 5.75 -14.26
C GLU A 261 35.92 6.98 -14.37
N CYS A 262 36.28 7.60 -13.24
CA CYS A 262 37.24 8.70 -13.20
C CYS A 262 38.59 8.27 -13.78
N ARG A 263 39.10 7.10 -13.36
CA ARG A 263 40.39 6.58 -13.82
C ARG A 263 40.41 6.26 -15.31
N LEU A 264 39.33 5.71 -15.84
CA LEU A 264 39.16 5.47 -17.28
C LEU A 264 39.09 6.78 -18.06
N SER A 265 38.40 7.79 -17.53
CA SER A 265 38.33 9.12 -18.12
C SER A 265 39.70 9.81 -18.18
N GLU A 266 40.48 9.71 -17.11
CA GLU A 266 41.88 10.18 -17.07
C GLU A 266 42.75 9.46 -18.11
N LEU A 267 42.66 8.13 -18.17
CA LEU A 267 43.42 7.32 -19.12
C LEU A 267 43.06 7.70 -20.57
N ASN A 268 41.78 7.89 -20.86
CA ASN A 268 41.31 8.34 -22.16
C ASN A 268 41.86 9.72 -22.53
N ALA A 269 41.91 10.67 -21.58
CA ALA A 269 42.52 11.97 -21.80
C ALA A 269 44.02 11.85 -22.12
N GLN A 270 44.75 10.97 -21.41
CA GLN A 270 46.17 10.70 -21.70
C GLN A 270 46.38 10.07 -23.08
N ILE A 271 45.58 9.07 -23.45
CA ILE A 271 45.63 8.43 -24.77
C ILE A 271 45.36 9.44 -25.87
N GLN A 272 44.34 10.29 -25.72
CA GLN A 272 44.04 11.35 -26.68
C GLN A 272 45.18 12.37 -26.78
N GLY A 273 45.80 12.73 -25.65
CA GLY A 273 46.98 13.60 -25.62
C GLY A 273 48.15 13.00 -26.41
N LYS A 274 48.49 11.74 -26.17
CA LYS A 274 49.52 11.01 -26.92
C LYS A 274 49.17 10.90 -28.40
N HIS A 275 47.93 10.60 -28.75
CA HIS A 275 47.49 10.55 -30.13
C HIS A 275 47.69 11.91 -30.84
N ARG A 276 47.32 13.02 -30.20
CA ARG A 276 47.55 14.38 -30.75
C ARG A 276 49.03 14.66 -30.93
N GLN A 277 49.87 14.27 -29.97
CA GLN A 277 51.32 14.43 -30.04
C GLN A 277 51.91 13.62 -31.21
N THR A 278 51.52 12.35 -31.35
CA THR A 278 51.94 11.49 -32.47
C THR A 278 51.55 12.10 -33.82
N ARG A 279 50.31 12.58 -33.98
CA ARG A 279 49.89 13.27 -35.21
C ARG A 279 50.75 14.50 -35.51
N LYS A 280 51.08 15.30 -34.51
CA LYS A 280 51.99 16.46 -34.68
C LYS A 280 53.36 16.01 -35.15
N TYR A 281 53.94 14.96 -34.56
CA TYR A 281 55.24 14.45 -34.99
C TYR A 281 55.24 13.97 -36.44
N TYR A 282 54.22 13.22 -36.85
CA TYR A 282 54.09 12.79 -38.24
C TYR A 282 53.89 13.96 -39.20
N ALA A 283 53.07 14.96 -38.84
CA ALA A 283 52.89 16.16 -39.66
C ALA A 283 54.20 16.93 -39.84
N THR A 284 54.94 17.16 -38.74
CA THR A 284 56.25 17.82 -38.79
C THR A 284 57.26 17.01 -39.59
N TYR A 285 57.30 15.69 -39.40
CA TYR A 285 58.19 14.81 -40.16
C TYR A 285 57.90 14.87 -41.67
N ASN A 286 56.63 14.79 -42.06
CA ASN A 286 56.22 14.87 -43.47
C ASN A 286 56.56 16.23 -44.08
N ALA A 287 56.34 17.34 -43.34
CA ALA A 287 56.72 18.68 -43.80
C ALA A 287 58.23 18.82 -43.97
N LEU A 288 59.03 18.31 -43.02
CA LEU A 288 60.50 18.32 -43.13
C LEU A 288 60.99 17.45 -44.28
N LEU A 289 60.34 16.31 -44.53
CA LEU A 289 60.65 15.44 -45.67
C LEU A 289 60.37 16.15 -46.99
N GLU A 290 59.22 16.83 -47.11
CA GLU A 290 58.84 17.59 -48.30
C GLU A 290 59.81 18.77 -48.53
N ILE A 291 60.20 19.50 -47.48
CA ILE A 291 61.23 20.55 -47.55
C ILE A 291 62.56 19.96 -48.03
N LYS A 292 62.99 18.82 -47.47
CA LYS A 292 64.23 18.14 -47.89
C LYS A 292 64.18 17.78 -49.38
N GLU A 293 63.07 17.22 -49.86
CA GLU A 293 62.90 16.87 -51.27
C GLU A 293 62.93 18.11 -52.18
N LEU A 294 62.29 19.20 -51.77
CA LEU A 294 62.32 20.47 -52.49
C LEU A 294 63.74 21.07 -52.53
N MET A 295 64.47 21.03 -51.42
CA MET A 295 65.86 21.48 -51.36
C MET A 295 66.78 20.66 -52.27
N LEU A 296 66.57 19.35 -52.36
CA LEU A 296 67.33 18.49 -53.27
C LEU A 296 67.03 18.83 -54.74
N LYS A 297 65.76 19.10 -55.07
CA LYS A 297 65.35 19.56 -56.41
C LYS A 297 65.97 20.91 -56.74
N GLU A 298 66.01 21.84 -55.79
CA GLU A 298 66.65 23.15 -55.97
C GLU A 298 68.16 23.01 -56.22
N THR A 299 68.84 22.17 -55.44
CA THR A 299 70.28 21.89 -55.63
C THR A 299 70.55 21.30 -57.01
N SER A 300 69.73 20.33 -57.44
CA SER A 300 69.82 19.73 -58.78
C SER A 300 69.57 20.75 -59.89
N LEU A 301 68.57 21.62 -59.71
CA LEU A 301 68.24 22.69 -60.66
C LEU A 301 69.39 23.69 -60.79
N LEU A 302 69.95 24.15 -59.66
CA LEU A 302 71.10 25.06 -59.64
C LEU A 302 72.32 24.45 -60.34
N ASN A 303 72.63 23.18 -60.07
CA ASN A 303 73.71 22.47 -60.76
C ASN A 303 73.46 22.40 -62.28
N SER A 304 72.21 22.14 -62.70
CA SER A 304 71.85 22.14 -64.13
C SER A 304 72.01 23.52 -64.77
N ILE A 305 71.57 24.58 -64.10
CA ILE A 305 71.73 25.96 -64.57
C ILE A 305 73.21 26.31 -64.72
N ILE A 306 74.05 25.97 -63.73
CA ILE A 306 75.49 26.25 -63.77
C ILE A 306 76.15 25.55 -64.96
N SER A 307 75.82 24.27 -65.20
CA SER A 307 76.35 23.51 -66.35
C SER A 307 75.89 24.10 -67.69
N GLN A 308 74.59 24.41 -67.83
CA GLN A 308 74.04 25.01 -69.06
C GLN A 308 74.61 26.41 -69.31
N PHE A 309 74.87 27.18 -68.26
CA PHE A 309 75.42 28.53 -68.35
C PHE A 309 76.82 28.52 -68.99
N GLN A 310 77.68 27.58 -68.60
CA GLN A 310 79.04 27.47 -69.15
C GLN A 310 79.03 27.15 -70.66
N GLU A 311 78.17 26.24 -71.11
CA GLU A 311 78.08 25.85 -72.53
C GLU A 311 77.39 26.93 -73.39
N ALA A 312 76.30 27.51 -72.89
CA ALA A 312 75.47 28.45 -73.62
C ALA A 312 76.12 29.82 -73.86
N PHE A 313 77.03 30.27 -72.99
CA PHE A 313 77.69 31.58 -73.12
C PHE A 313 78.62 31.69 -74.33
N SER A 314 79.11 30.54 -74.81
CA SER A 314 80.05 30.41 -75.92
C SER A 314 79.45 30.81 -77.28
N SER A 315 78.12 30.88 -77.41
CA SER A 315 77.44 31.21 -78.67
C SER A 315 76.21 32.10 -78.46
N SER A 316 75.90 32.97 -79.44
CA SER A 316 74.73 33.85 -79.35
C SER A 316 73.39 33.08 -79.36
N GLU A 317 73.32 32.01 -80.14
CA GLU A 317 72.17 31.10 -80.19
C GLU A 317 71.96 30.36 -78.86
N GLY A 318 73.05 29.93 -78.22
CA GLY A 318 73.03 29.32 -76.89
C GLY A 318 72.46 30.25 -75.82
N ARG A 319 72.85 31.54 -75.85
CA ARG A 319 72.31 32.56 -74.93
C ARG A 319 70.79 32.72 -75.04
N ILE A 320 70.23 32.71 -76.25
CA ILE A 320 68.77 32.81 -76.46
C ILE A 320 68.06 31.57 -75.93
N LYS A 321 68.61 30.37 -76.16
CA LYS A 321 68.06 29.11 -75.64
C LYS A 321 68.06 29.05 -74.11
N LEU A 322 69.13 29.52 -73.47
CA LEU A 322 69.21 29.63 -72.01
C LEU A 322 68.14 30.58 -71.46
N LEU A 323 67.91 31.71 -72.13
CA LEU A 323 66.90 32.70 -71.73
C LEU A 323 65.49 32.11 -71.79
N ASN A 324 65.15 31.40 -72.86
CA ASN A 324 63.88 30.68 -72.98
C ASN A 324 63.71 29.58 -71.93
N SER A 325 64.80 28.87 -71.59
CA SER A 325 64.81 27.84 -70.52
C SER A 325 64.55 28.46 -69.13
N MET A 326 65.25 29.56 -68.80
CA MET A 326 65.03 30.30 -67.55
C MET A 326 63.62 30.87 -67.44
N GLU A 327 63.08 31.41 -68.54
CA GLU A 327 61.69 31.87 -68.57
C GLU A 327 60.69 30.73 -68.34
N GLY A 328 60.97 29.54 -68.90
CA GLY A 328 60.20 28.32 -68.64
C GLY A 328 60.24 27.87 -67.17
N ILE A 329 61.41 27.91 -66.53
CA ILE A 329 61.60 27.57 -65.11
C ILE A 329 60.81 28.54 -64.22
N VAL A 330 60.90 29.84 -64.48
CA VAL A 330 60.17 30.87 -63.71
C VAL A 330 58.66 30.71 -63.87
N LYS A 331 58.16 30.45 -65.08
CA LYS A 331 56.73 30.18 -65.32
C LYS A 331 56.27 28.87 -64.65
N GLY A 332 57.14 27.85 -64.63
CA GLY A 332 56.88 26.58 -63.96
C GLY A 332 56.82 26.72 -62.43
N SER A 333 57.68 27.55 -61.83
CA SER A 333 57.71 27.80 -60.39
C SER A 333 56.59 28.75 -59.94
N GLN A 334 56.27 29.78 -60.74
CA GLN A 334 55.15 30.68 -60.54
C GLN A 334 53.83 30.11 -61.05
N GLN A 335 53.60 28.80 -60.99
CA GLN A 335 52.28 28.25 -61.29
C GLN A 335 51.25 28.74 -60.25
N VAL A 336 50.74 29.95 -60.45
CA VAL A 336 49.81 30.68 -59.58
C VAL A 336 48.58 29.83 -59.30
N ALA A 337 48.14 29.03 -60.27
CA ALA A 337 47.02 28.10 -60.13
C ALA A 337 47.26 26.95 -59.12
N LYS A 338 48.50 26.56 -58.82
CA LYS A 338 48.79 25.58 -57.75
C LYS A 338 48.79 26.25 -56.38
N LEU A 339 49.44 27.41 -56.26
CA LEU A 339 49.45 28.20 -55.03
C LEU A 339 48.03 28.63 -54.61
N GLU A 340 47.21 29.04 -55.58
CA GLU A 340 45.84 29.45 -55.32
C GLU A 340 44.96 28.26 -54.88
N ARG A 341 45.14 27.08 -55.48
CA ARG A 341 44.46 25.86 -55.03
C ARG A 341 44.80 25.50 -53.58
N VAL A 342 46.08 25.62 -53.20
CA VAL A 342 46.50 25.37 -51.81
C VAL A 342 45.89 26.39 -50.85
N ARG A 343 45.84 27.67 -51.23
CA ARG A 343 45.19 28.72 -50.42
C ARG A 343 43.70 28.50 -50.23
N ILE A 344 43.00 28.09 -51.28
CA ILE A 344 41.55 27.79 -51.22
C ILE A 344 41.33 26.59 -50.30
N GLY A 345 42.07 25.50 -50.48
CA GLY A 345 41.96 24.31 -49.63
C GLY A 345 42.24 24.60 -48.15
N LEU A 346 43.23 25.47 -47.86
CA LEU A 346 43.50 25.92 -46.50
C LEU A 346 42.31 26.65 -45.88
N LYS A 347 41.67 27.57 -46.62
CA LYS A 347 40.48 28.30 -46.14
C LYS A 347 39.30 27.36 -45.89
N GLU A 348 39.11 26.35 -46.74
CA GLU A 348 38.06 25.35 -46.57
C GLU A 348 38.29 24.53 -45.29
N GLU A 349 39.52 24.07 -45.02
CA GLU A 349 39.84 23.34 -43.79
C GLU A 349 39.78 24.21 -42.52
N GLU A 350 40.10 25.51 -42.62
CA GLU A 350 39.89 26.42 -41.50
C GLU A 350 38.41 26.59 -41.17
N LYS A 351 37.55 26.63 -42.20
CA LYS A 351 36.10 26.72 -42.04
C LYS A 351 35.53 25.46 -41.39
N THR A 352 35.89 24.27 -41.86
CA THR A 352 35.46 22.99 -41.26
C THR A 352 35.92 22.86 -39.81
N ARG A 353 37.17 23.24 -39.51
CA ARG A 353 37.70 23.25 -38.14
C ARG A 353 36.91 24.17 -37.23
N ASN A 354 36.60 25.39 -37.69
CA ASN A 354 35.85 26.37 -36.90
C ASN A 354 34.40 25.88 -36.67
N ASP A 355 33.74 25.35 -37.70
CA ASP A 355 32.40 24.74 -37.57
C ASP A 355 32.37 23.60 -36.54
N LEU A 356 33.34 22.69 -36.60
CA LEU A 356 33.46 21.59 -35.61
C LEU A 356 33.68 22.11 -34.19
N LYS A 357 34.49 23.18 -34.03
CA LYS A 357 34.75 23.81 -32.73
C LYS A 357 33.48 24.42 -32.15
N ASP A 358 32.67 25.08 -32.98
CA ASP A 358 31.42 25.71 -32.55
C ASP A 358 30.38 24.65 -32.17
N ARG A 359 30.25 23.57 -32.95
CA ARG A 359 29.40 22.42 -32.61
C ARG A 359 29.80 21.76 -31.30
N TYR A 360 31.10 21.58 -31.07
CA TYR A 360 31.60 21.04 -29.80
C TYR A 360 31.28 21.97 -28.62
N ALA A 361 31.46 23.28 -28.79
CA ALA A 361 31.13 24.26 -27.75
C ALA A 361 29.63 24.24 -27.40
N ALA A 362 28.75 24.12 -28.39
CA ALA A 362 27.31 24.00 -28.20
C ALA A 362 26.96 22.72 -27.41
N ALA A 363 27.49 21.56 -27.80
CA ALA A 363 27.25 20.29 -27.12
C ALA A 363 27.71 20.30 -25.64
N ILE A 364 28.87 20.92 -25.36
CA ILE A 364 29.34 21.11 -23.98
C ILE A 364 28.41 22.04 -23.19
N GLY A 365 27.86 23.07 -23.82
CA GLY A 365 26.85 23.95 -23.23
C GLY A 365 25.58 23.19 -22.83
N GLU A 366 25.08 22.32 -23.73
CA GLU A 366 23.93 21.47 -23.45
C GLU A 366 24.19 20.45 -22.34
N GLN A 367 25.36 19.80 -22.36
CA GLN A 367 25.76 18.86 -21.29
C GLN A 367 25.78 19.54 -19.92
N LYS A 368 26.35 20.75 -19.83
CA LYS A 368 26.35 21.54 -18.59
C LYS A 368 24.94 21.88 -18.14
N ARG A 369 24.06 22.26 -19.08
CA ARG A 369 22.64 22.54 -18.79
C ARG A 369 21.94 21.30 -18.22
N CYS A 370 22.10 20.13 -18.85
CA CYS A 370 21.53 18.88 -18.37
C CYS A 370 22.04 18.51 -16.97
N TYR A 371 23.34 18.67 -16.72
CA TYR A 371 23.92 18.44 -15.39
C TYR A 371 23.35 19.41 -14.33
N SER A 372 23.22 20.70 -14.66
CA SER A 372 22.61 21.69 -13.77
C SER A 372 21.16 21.34 -13.43
N LEU A 373 20.36 20.90 -14.42
CA LEU A 373 18.99 20.44 -14.21
C LEU A 373 18.94 19.20 -13.32
N MET A 374 19.74 18.17 -13.61
CA MET A 374 19.80 16.95 -12.80
C MET A 374 20.17 17.25 -11.35
N LYS A 375 21.11 18.16 -11.12
CA LYS A 375 21.49 18.63 -9.80
C LYS A 375 20.33 19.35 -9.10
N ALA A 376 19.61 20.22 -9.81
CA ALA A 376 18.44 20.89 -9.27
C ALA A 376 17.33 19.92 -8.84
N PHE A 377 17.08 18.84 -9.61
CA PHE A 377 16.13 17.79 -9.23
C PHE A 377 16.53 17.03 -7.96
N GLN A 378 17.82 16.68 -7.80
CA GLN A 378 18.31 16.01 -6.59
C GLN A 378 18.11 16.86 -5.32
N PHE A 379 18.25 18.19 -5.40
CA PHE A 379 18.02 19.08 -4.25
C PHE A 379 16.54 19.44 -4.05
N GLY A 380 15.70 19.30 -5.08
CA GLY A 380 14.25 19.51 -4.98
C GLY A 380 13.53 18.40 -4.22
N ASP A 381 13.92 17.14 -4.44
CA ASP A 381 13.30 15.98 -3.77
C ASP A 381 13.71 15.85 -2.29
N SER A 382 14.88 16.37 -1.89
CA SER A 382 15.26 16.44 -0.47
C SER A 382 14.42 17.41 0.37
N ILE A 383 13.67 18.34 -0.25
CA ILE A 383 12.80 19.26 0.48
C ILE A 383 11.42 18.63 0.80
N TYR A 384 11.00 17.60 0.06
CA TYR A 384 9.70 16.95 0.26
C TYR A 384 9.70 15.69 1.14
N ILE A 385 10.87 15.22 1.60
CA ILE A 385 11.00 14.04 2.48
C ILE A 385 11.12 14.43 3.98
N VAL A 386 11.16 15.73 4.29
CA VAL A 386 11.22 16.25 5.68
C VAL A 386 10.02 17.17 5.96
N CYS A 387 8.81 16.69 5.69
CA CYS A 387 7.57 17.24 6.25
C CYS A 387 6.66 16.11 6.70
#